data_AF-A0A8I3WI00-F1
#
_entry.id   AF-A0A8I3WI00-F1
#
_cell.length_a   1.000
_cell.length_b   1.000
_cell.length_c   1.000
_cell.angle_alpha   90.00
_cell.angle_beta   90.00
_cell.angle_gamma   90.00
#
_symmetry.space_group_name_H-M   'P 1'
#
loop_
_entity.id
_entity.type
_entity.pdbx_description
1 polymer ?
#
loop_
_entity_poly.entity_id
_entity_poly.type
_entity_poly.pdbx_seq_one_letter_code
_entity_poly.pdbx_strand_id
1 'polypeptide(L)'
;MEFCGLKSFIILWMRELISKWMTQGQMPNSLPQNLIFKCPNQKTWTYVDKVCDTRNDCGDCSDESVLQCPKCSGWRCDTVFFADCACIPRTRCKNGIQDCADWSDENLCE
;
A
#
# COMPACT_ATOMS: atom_id res chain seq x y z
N MET A 1 16.46 -27.78 19.41
CA MET A 1 16.96 -26.42 19.65
C MET A 1 16.99 -25.73 18.30
N GLU A 2 15.91 -25.02 17.99
CA GLU A 2 15.67 -24.37 16.70
C GLU A 2 16.45 -23.06 16.61
N PHE A 3 17.25 -22.92 15.56
CA PHE A 3 17.91 -21.66 15.21
C PHE A 3 16.93 -20.74 14.46
N CYS A 4 15.94 -20.20 15.18
CA CYS A 4 15.04 -19.16 14.68
C CYS A 4 15.46 -17.81 15.27
N GLY A 5 16.30 -17.03 14.58
CA GLY A 5 16.64 -15.70 15.11
C GLY A 5 17.54 -14.78 14.28
N LEU A 6 18.50 -15.28 13.49
CA LEU A 6 19.50 -14.39 12.86
C LEU A 6 19.34 -14.14 11.36
N LYS A 7 18.50 -14.89 10.64
CA LYS A 7 18.28 -14.64 9.19
C LYS A 7 17.33 -13.46 8.90
N SER A 8 16.57 -13.01 9.90
CA SER A 8 15.55 -11.97 9.71
C SER A 8 16.11 -10.55 9.71
N PHE A 9 17.23 -10.31 10.42
CA PHE A 9 17.76 -8.96 10.59
C PHE A 9 18.43 -8.39 9.33
N ILE A 10 19.12 -9.22 8.53
CA ILE A 10 19.82 -8.76 7.32
C ILE A 10 18.82 -8.28 6.24
N ILE A 11 17.72 -9.03 6.07
CA ILE A 11 16.68 -8.69 5.08
C ILE A 11 15.95 -7.40 5.49
N LEU A 12 15.65 -7.23 6.78
CA LEU A 12 15.02 -6.02 7.30
C LEU A 12 15.94 -4.79 7.22
N TRP A 13 17.24 -4.95 7.52
CA TRP A 13 18.22 -3.87 7.38
C TRP A 13 18.46 -3.47 5.92
N MET A 14 18.50 -4.42 4.99
CA MET A 14 18.57 -4.11 3.56
C MET A 14 17.33 -3.38 3.07
N ARG A 15 16.12 -3.74 3.54
CA ARG A 15 14.88 -3.02 3.21
C ARG A 15 14.92 -1.56 3.68
N GLU A 16 15.37 -1.30 4.92
CA GLU A 16 15.47 0.08 5.43
C GLU A 16 16.53 0.91 4.72
N LEU A 17 17.68 0.32 4.40
CA LEU A 17 18.73 1.00 3.63
C LEU A 17 18.24 1.28 2.20
N ILE A 18 17.68 0.29 1.52
CA ILE A 18 17.15 0.49 0.16
C ILE A 18 16.07 1.58 0.15
N SER A 19 15.16 1.59 1.14
CA SER A 19 14.13 2.64 1.27
C SER A 19 14.67 4.03 1.64
N LYS A 20 15.81 4.13 2.33
CA LYS A 20 16.47 5.41 2.68
C LYS A 20 17.33 5.98 1.54
N TRP A 21 17.83 5.14 0.64
CA TRP A 21 18.74 5.54 -0.44
C TRP A 21 18.07 5.61 -1.83
N MET A 22 16.88 5.05 -2.00
CA MET A 22 16.07 5.23 -3.20
C MET A 22 15.30 6.55 -3.13
N THR A 23 15.86 7.56 -3.78
CA THR A 23 15.11 8.75 -4.16
C THR A 23 13.95 8.35 -5.07
N GLN A 24 12.78 8.97 -4.85
CA GLN A 24 11.58 8.76 -5.66
C GLN A 24 11.93 8.83 -7.16
N GLY A 25 11.94 7.67 -7.83
CA GLY A 25 12.12 7.58 -9.29
C GLY A 25 13.36 6.83 -9.81
N GLN A 26 14.32 6.41 -8.98
CA GLN A 26 15.46 5.60 -9.48
C GLN A 26 15.30 4.12 -9.11
N MET A 27 14.85 3.32 -10.08
CA MET A 27 14.86 1.85 -9.99
C MET A 27 16.30 1.35 -10.13
N PRO A 28 16.86 0.63 -9.14
CA PRO A 28 18.13 -0.04 -9.33
C PRO A 28 17.94 -1.21 -10.28
N ASN A 29 18.77 -1.27 -11.32
CA ASN A 29 18.83 -2.39 -12.26
C ASN A 29 19.14 -3.74 -11.59
N SER A 30 19.52 -3.73 -10.31
CA SER A 30 19.84 -4.92 -9.50
C SER A 30 18.63 -5.54 -8.79
N LEU A 31 17.46 -4.91 -8.79
CA LEU A 31 16.25 -5.54 -8.24
C LEU A 31 15.61 -6.45 -9.29
N PRO A 32 15.23 -7.67 -8.90
CA PRO A 32 14.60 -8.59 -9.82
C PRO A 32 13.17 -8.09 -10.11
N GLN A 33 12.83 -7.99 -11.40
CA GLN A 33 11.59 -7.34 -11.87
C GLN A 33 10.31 -8.00 -11.34
N ASN A 34 10.38 -9.26 -10.92
CA ASN A 34 9.26 -9.99 -10.34
C ASN A 34 8.81 -9.49 -8.96
N LEU A 35 9.60 -8.62 -8.31
CA LEU A 35 9.27 -8.03 -7.01
C LEU A 35 8.81 -6.58 -7.12
N ILE A 36 8.72 -6.04 -8.35
CA ILE A 36 8.40 -4.63 -8.60
C ILE A 36 7.06 -4.53 -9.35
N PHE A 37 6.22 -3.63 -8.88
CA PHE A 37 5.04 -3.17 -9.59
C PHE A 37 5.30 -1.76 -10.13
N LYS A 38 5.17 -1.59 -11.45
CA LYS A 38 5.30 -0.28 -12.08
C LYS A 38 3.94 0.40 -12.09
N CYS A 39 3.87 1.60 -11.53
CA CYS A 39 2.64 2.38 -11.56
C CYS A 39 2.32 2.76 -13.03
N PRO A 40 1.04 2.82 -13.42
CA PRO A 40 0.61 3.18 -14.79
C PRO A 40 1.16 4.52 -15.27
N ASN A 41 1.40 5.45 -14.34
CA ASN A 41 2.04 6.74 -14.62
C ASN A 41 3.54 6.65 -15.01
N GLN A 42 4.15 5.46 -14.98
CA GLN A 42 5.53 5.13 -15.40
C GLN A 42 6.67 5.93 -14.74
N LYS A 43 6.36 6.91 -13.89
CA LYS A 43 7.32 7.72 -13.13
C LYS A 43 7.65 7.13 -11.77
N THR A 44 6.74 6.35 -11.21
CA THR A 44 6.82 5.74 -9.88
C THR A 44 6.72 4.22 -9.98
N TRP A 45 7.25 3.56 -8.96
CA TRP A 45 7.24 2.11 -8.83
C TRP A 45 7.09 1.78 -7.35
N THR A 46 6.43 0.66 -7.06
CA THR A 46 6.29 0.13 -5.70
C THR A 46 6.68 -1.35 -5.70
N TYR A 47 6.79 -1.94 -4.52
CA TYR A 47 7.02 -3.37 -4.40
C TYR A 47 5.72 -4.15 -4.60
N VAL A 48 5.81 -5.38 -5.08
CA VAL A 48 4.61 -6.22 -5.27
C VAL A 48 3.93 -6.57 -3.93
N ASP A 49 4.68 -6.61 -2.82
CA ASP A 49 4.11 -6.80 -1.47
C ASP A 49 3.44 -5.55 -0.90
N LYS A 50 3.58 -4.43 -1.61
CA LYS A 50 2.95 -3.14 -1.29
C LYS A 50 1.69 -2.85 -2.08
N VAL A 51 1.47 -3.61 -3.15
CA VAL A 51 0.21 -3.56 -3.89
C VAL A 51 -0.90 -4.18 -3.04
N CYS A 52 -2.04 -3.50 -2.94
CA CYS A 52 -3.18 -3.86 -2.10
C CYS A 52 -2.88 -3.78 -0.59
N ASP A 53 -2.02 -2.86 -0.15
CA ASP A 53 -1.66 -2.66 1.25
C ASP A 53 -2.42 -1.51 1.93
N THR A 54 -3.43 -0.94 1.27
CA THR A 54 -4.27 0.20 1.69
C THR A 54 -3.55 1.56 1.70
N ARG A 55 -2.33 1.64 1.16
CA ARG A 55 -1.60 2.92 1.05
C ARG A 55 -1.36 3.31 -0.39
N ASN A 56 -1.36 4.61 -0.61
CA ASN A 56 -0.98 5.20 -1.89
C ASN A 56 0.54 5.27 -2.03
N ASP A 57 1.19 4.21 -2.53
CA ASP A 57 2.62 4.24 -2.85
C ASP A 57 2.88 4.81 -4.25
N CYS A 58 1.94 4.64 -5.19
CA CYS A 58 2.08 5.16 -6.55
C CYS A 58 1.91 6.68 -6.66
N GLY A 59 1.20 7.30 -5.71
CA GLY A 59 0.79 8.71 -5.73
C GLY A 59 -0.44 9.00 -6.59
N ASP A 60 -1.03 7.97 -7.21
CA ASP A 60 -2.23 8.06 -8.05
C ASP A 60 -3.27 6.96 -7.72
N CYS A 61 -3.05 6.20 -6.64
CA CYS A 61 -3.90 5.09 -6.21
C CYS A 61 -4.05 3.94 -7.21
N SER A 62 -3.18 3.86 -8.22
CA SER A 62 -3.23 2.76 -9.20
C SER A 62 -2.89 1.40 -8.60
N ASP A 63 -1.98 1.39 -7.62
CA ASP A 63 -1.61 0.25 -6.78
C ASP A 63 -2.77 -0.27 -5.94
N GLU A 64 -3.68 0.60 -5.49
CA GLU A 64 -4.87 0.26 -4.70
C GLU A 64 -6.17 0.25 -5.52
N SER A 65 -6.05 0.26 -6.86
CA SER A 65 -7.19 0.35 -7.75
C SER A 65 -8.07 -0.91 -7.73
N VAL A 66 -9.36 -0.77 -8.08
CA VAL A 66 -10.32 -1.90 -8.15
C VAL A 66 -9.82 -3.02 -9.07
N LEU A 67 -9.16 -2.64 -10.16
CA LEU A 67 -8.65 -3.56 -11.17
C LEU A 67 -7.54 -4.45 -10.62
N GLN A 68 -6.67 -3.88 -9.78
CA GLN A 68 -5.54 -4.59 -9.20
C GLN A 68 -5.92 -5.33 -7.91
N CYS A 69 -6.78 -4.71 -7.10
CA CYS A 69 -7.18 -5.16 -5.77
C CYS A 69 -8.70 -5.36 -5.71
N PRO A 70 -9.19 -6.52 -6.18
CA PRO A 70 -10.64 -6.82 -6.13
C PRO A 70 -11.11 -7.06 -4.70
N LYS A 71 -10.22 -7.54 -3.82
CA LYS A 71 -10.51 -7.77 -2.41
C LYS A 71 -9.90 -6.66 -1.57
N CYS A 72 -10.76 -5.82 -1.01
CA CYS A 72 -10.38 -4.90 0.05
C CYS A 72 -10.58 -5.61 1.40
N SER A 73 -9.56 -5.64 2.24
CA SER A 73 -9.64 -6.17 3.61
C SER A 73 -10.52 -5.30 4.53
N GLY A 74 -10.87 -4.10 4.06
CA GLY A 74 -11.58 -3.05 4.76
C GLY A 74 -12.99 -2.78 4.24
N TRP A 75 -13.40 -1.52 4.34
CA TRP A 75 -14.58 -0.96 3.68
C TRP A 75 -14.15 -0.22 2.41
N ARG A 76 -14.89 -0.42 1.31
CA ARG A 76 -14.56 0.17 0.01
C ARG A 76 -15.48 1.36 -0.26
N CYS A 77 -14.89 2.53 -0.47
CA CYS A 77 -15.60 3.76 -0.81
C CYS A 77 -14.65 4.74 -1.49
N ASP A 78 -15.18 5.83 -2.04
CA ASP A 78 -14.36 6.97 -2.47
C ASP A 78 -13.91 7.74 -1.23
N THR A 79 -12.63 7.67 -0.88
CA THR A 79 -12.12 8.29 0.34
C THR A 79 -11.95 9.80 0.16
N VAL A 80 -12.13 10.57 1.23
CA VAL A 80 -11.75 12.00 1.23
C VAL A 80 -10.24 12.17 1.40
N PHE A 81 -9.58 11.18 1.99
CA PHE A 81 -8.12 11.16 2.16
C PHE A 81 -7.45 10.42 1.00
N PHE A 82 -6.65 11.14 0.23
CA PHE A 82 -5.88 10.58 -0.89
C PHE A 82 -4.81 9.55 -0.48
N ALA A 83 -4.54 9.42 0.82
CA ALA A 83 -3.60 8.45 1.37
C ALA A 83 -4.15 7.01 1.41
N ASP A 84 -5.46 6.85 1.62
CA ASP A 84 -6.14 5.54 1.79
C ASP A 84 -6.83 5.08 0.48
N CYS A 85 -6.75 5.89 -0.58
CA CYS A 85 -7.23 5.64 -1.94
C CYS A 85 -8.71 5.27 -2.07
N ALA A 86 -9.04 3.99 -1.86
CA ALA A 86 -10.39 3.46 -2.00
C ALA A 86 -10.71 2.35 -0.98
N CYS A 87 -9.79 2.04 -0.07
CA CYS A 87 -9.93 0.94 0.88
C CYS A 87 -9.55 1.41 2.27
N ILE A 88 -10.56 1.73 3.07
CA ILE A 88 -10.36 2.16 4.45
C ILE A 88 -10.41 0.97 5.40
N PRO A 89 -9.53 0.93 6.42
CA PRO A 89 -9.52 -0.18 7.37
C PRO A 89 -10.84 -0.23 8.16
N ARG A 90 -11.35 -1.45 8.42
CA ARG A 90 -12.59 -1.66 9.19
C ARG A 90 -12.57 -1.01 10.59
N THR A 91 -11.40 -0.76 11.15
CA THR A 91 -11.24 -0.07 12.44
C THR A 91 -11.70 1.38 12.41
N ARG A 92 -11.83 1.98 11.23
CA ARG A 92 -12.34 3.35 11.03
C ARG A 92 -13.83 3.41 10.73
N CYS A 93 -14.51 2.27 10.66
CA CYS A 93 -15.96 2.20 10.57
C CYS A 93 -16.62 2.83 11.81
N LYS A 94 -17.57 3.74 11.61
CA LYS A 94 -18.33 4.39 12.70
C LYS A 94 -17.44 5.04 13.76
N ASN A 95 -16.33 5.64 13.33
CA ASN A 95 -15.37 6.30 14.21
C ASN A 95 -15.71 7.79 14.46
N GLY A 96 -16.74 8.33 13.79
CA GLY A 96 -17.17 9.72 13.87
C GLY A 96 -16.37 10.69 12.98
N ILE A 97 -15.49 10.18 12.11
CA ILE A 97 -14.68 10.94 11.16
C ILE A 97 -15.17 10.58 9.76
N GLN A 98 -15.30 11.59 8.90
CA GLN A 98 -15.58 11.34 7.49
C GLN A 98 -14.32 10.82 6.80
N ASP A 99 -14.20 9.51 6.63
CA ASP A 99 -13.19 8.87 5.81
C ASP A 99 -13.69 8.66 4.36
N CYS A 100 -15.00 8.41 4.16
CA CYS A 100 -15.63 8.32 2.83
C CYS A 100 -16.36 9.61 2.42
N ALA A 101 -16.28 9.97 1.14
CA ALA A 101 -16.95 11.14 0.57
C ALA A 101 -18.48 11.06 0.70
N ASP A 102 -19.04 9.85 0.65
CA ASP A 102 -20.47 9.56 0.77
C ASP A 102 -20.93 9.26 2.20
N TRP A 103 -20.06 9.37 3.21
CA TRP A 103 -20.32 8.98 4.61
C TRP A 103 -20.74 7.52 4.77
N SER A 104 -20.40 6.63 3.83
CA SER A 104 -20.74 5.21 3.91
C SER A 104 -20.01 4.47 5.03
N ASP A 105 -18.80 4.90 5.37
CA ASP A 105 -18.03 4.46 6.53
C ASP A 105 -18.77 4.62 7.86
N GLU A 106 -19.58 5.67 7.98
CA GLU A 106 -20.31 5.98 9.20
C GLU A 106 -21.75 5.46 9.18
N ASN A 107 -22.41 5.46 8.03
CA ASN A 107 -23.84 5.13 7.94
C ASN A 107 -24.12 3.70 7.47
N LEU A 108 -23.27 3.13 6.62
CA LEU A 108 -23.53 1.85 5.93
C LEU A 108 -22.62 0.72 6.39
N CYS A 109 -21.45 1.03 6.93
CA CYS A 109 -20.52 0.02 7.38
C CYS A 109 -21.11 -0.80 8.56
N GLU A 110 -21.23 -2.12 8.34
CA GLU A 110 -21.67 -3.15 9.30
C GLU A 110 -20.59 -4.21 9.55
#